data_AF-A0A812FJN9-F1
#
_entry.id   AF-A0A812FJN9-F1
#
_cell.length_a   1.000
_cell.length_b   1.000
_cell.length_c   1.000
_cell.angle_alpha   90.00
_cell.angle_beta   90.00
_cell.angle_gamma   90.00
#
_symmetry.space_group_name_H-M   'P 1'
#
loop_
_entity.id
_entity.type
_entity.pdbx_description
1 polymer ?
#
loop_
_entity_poly.entity_id
_entity_poly.type
_entity_poly.pdbx_seq_one_letter_code
_entity_poly.pdbx_strand_id
1 'polypeptide(L)'
;MYTDEAAAIIANQPPEVVATGELMVLKNTIKRKVSGPNRARLLRIAGSDLGSLCTRANPGNIEQIRAMFQSMVQLVRAGNIGQFETEVARAKTEF
;
A
#
# COMPACT_ATOMS: atom_id res chain seq x y z
N MET A 1 -14.91 17.95 -19.23
CA MET A 1 -15.19 16.55 -19.66
C MET A 1 -13.90 15.73 -19.62
N TYR A 2 -13.16 15.76 -18.51
CA TYR A 2 -11.85 15.08 -18.33
C TYR A 2 -11.83 14.12 -17.14
N THR A 3 -12.90 14.07 -16.35
CA THR A 3 -13.00 13.27 -15.14
C THR A 3 -13.40 11.81 -15.42
N ASP A 4 -14.16 11.57 -16.48
CA ASP A 4 -14.68 10.22 -16.80
C ASP A 4 -13.63 9.30 -17.44
N GLU A 5 -12.70 9.86 -18.23
CA GLU A 5 -11.63 9.06 -18.87
C GLU A 5 -10.62 8.55 -17.84
N ALA A 6 -10.26 9.36 -16.84
CA ALA A 6 -9.33 8.94 -15.78
C ALA A 6 -9.92 7.81 -14.92
N ALA A 7 -11.22 7.87 -14.61
CA ALA A 7 -11.92 6.81 -13.88
C ALA A 7 -12.01 5.51 -14.70
N ALA A 8 -12.27 5.60 -16.01
CA ALA A 8 -12.31 4.45 -16.92
C ALA A 8 -10.93 3.81 -17.13
N ILE A 9 -9.85 4.60 -17.13
CA ILE A 9 -8.47 4.10 -17.20
C ILE A 9 -8.15 3.29 -15.94
N ILE A 10 -8.50 3.79 -14.75
CA ILE A 10 -8.26 3.09 -13.47
C ILE A 10 -9.05 1.78 -13.39
N ALA A 11 -10.28 1.76 -13.91
CA ALA A 11 -11.14 0.57 -13.90
C ALA A 11 -10.60 -0.59 -14.75
N ASN A 12 -9.74 -0.31 -15.74
CA ASN A 12 -9.16 -1.30 -16.65
C ASN A 12 -7.69 -1.62 -16.36
N GLN A 13 -7.13 -1.12 -15.24
CA GLN A 13 -5.74 -1.44 -14.90
C GLN A 13 -5.59 -2.87 -14.40
N PRO A 14 -4.48 -3.55 -14.76
CA PRO A 14 -4.14 -4.83 -14.14
C PRO A 14 -4.09 -4.71 -12.61
N PRO A 15 -4.57 -5.70 -11.86
CA PRO A 15 -4.54 -5.70 -10.39
C PRO A 15 -3.18 -5.33 -9.79
N GLU A 16 -2.09 -5.82 -10.39
CA GLU A 16 -0.72 -5.51 -9.96
C GLU A 16 -0.38 -4.02 -10.07
N VAL A 17 -0.87 -3.34 -11.11
CA VAL A 17 -0.67 -1.91 -11.32
C VAL A 17 -1.44 -1.11 -10.28
N VAL A 18 -2.68 -1.51 -9.99
CA VAL A 18 -3.51 -0.89 -8.95
C VAL A 18 -2.84 -1.04 -7.57
N ALA A 19 -2.43 -2.26 -7.21
CA ALA A 19 -1.74 -2.52 -5.94
C ALA A 19 -0.43 -1.73 -5.82
N THR A 20 0.35 -1.64 -6.91
CA THR A 20 1.59 -0.85 -6.95
C THR A 20 1.34 0.64 -6.76
N GLY A 21 0.26 1.18 -7.34
CA GLY A 21 -0.16 2.56 -7.14
C GLY A 21 -0.48 2.86 -5.68
N GLU A 22 -1.27 1.99 -5.03
CA GLU A 22 -1.62 2.10 -3.62
C GLU A 22 -0.37 2.00 -2.71
N LEU A 23 0.55 1.07 -3.02
CA LEU A 23 1.84 0.98 -2.31
C LEU A 23 2.68 2.26 -2.46
N MET A 24 2.62 2.92 -3.62
CA MET A 24 3.32 4.18 -3.84
C MET A 24 2.75 5.30 -2.95
N VAL A 25 1.43 5.35 -2.77
CA VAL A 25 0.76 6.27 -1.84
C VAL A 25 1.25 6.04 -0.40
N LEU A 26 1.35 4.78 0.03
CA LEU A 26 1.89 4.42 1.34
C LEU A 26 3.35 4.85 1.50
N LYS A 27 4.22 4.52 0.55
CA LYS A 27 5.64 4.91 0.58
C LYS A 27 5.81 6.43 0.64
N ASN A 28 5.01 7.18 -0.10
CA ASN A 28 5.02 8.64 -0.07
C ASN A 28 4.51 9.19 1.28
N THR A 29 3.51 8.55 1.88
CA THR A 29 3.02 8.91 3.21
C THR A 29 4.11 8.69 4.26
N ILE A 30 4.81 7.54 4.24
CA ILE A 30 5.95 7.25 5.13
C ILE A 30 7.03 8.33 4.98
N LYS A 31 7.41 8.68 3.74
CA LYS A 31 8.43 9.72 3.48
C LYS A 31 8.06 11.08 4.08
N ARG A 32 6.77 11.42 4.11
CA ARG A 32 6.27 12.72 4.59
C ARG A 32 6.01 12.75 6.10
N LYS A 33 5.61 11.64 6.70
CA LYS A 33 5.11 11.58 8.09
C LYS A 33 6.07 10.94 9.08
N VAL A 34 7.05 10.17 8.60
CA VAL A 34 7.99 9.45 9.46
C VAL A 34 9.39 10.02 9.26
N SER A 35 10.11 10.25 10.36
CA SER A 35 11.47 10.79 10.37
C SER A 35 12.46 9.81 11.00
N GLY A 36 13.76 10.10 10.82
CA GLY A 36 14.85 9.36 11.45
C GLY A 36 14.92 7.87 11.05
N PRO A 37 15.42 6.99 11.94
CA PRO A 37 15.68 5.59 11.62
C PRO A 37 14.40 4.81 11.27
N ASN A 38 13.25 5.21 11.83
CA ASN A 38 11.97 4.59 11.53
C ASN A 38 11.58 4.79 10.05
N ARG A 39 11.88 5.95 9.44
CA ARG A 39 11.56 6.20 8.02
C ARG A 39 12.23 5.19 7.11
N ALA A 40 13.54 4.96 7.30
CA ALA A 40 14.30 4.02 6.48
C ALA A 40 13.82 2.58 6.68
N ARG A 41 13.52 2.19 7.93
CA ARG A 41 12.97 0.87 8.26
C ARG A 41 11.64 0.60 7.57
N LEU A 42 10.68 1.51 7.72
CA LEU A 42 9.33 1.34 7.14
C LEU A 42 9.36 1.36 5.61
N LEU A 43 10.23 2.16 4.99
CA LEU A 43 10.42 2.14 3.54
C LEU A 43 11.02 0.82 3.04
N ARG A 44 11.92 0.20 3.81
CA ARG A 44 12.45 -1.12 3.48
C ARG A 44 11.35 -2.18 3.53
N ILE A 45 10.57 -2.20 4.61
CA ILE A 45 9.43 -3.10 4.78
C ILE A 45 8.42 -2.94 3.64
N ALA A 46 8.03 -1.70 3.31
CA ALA A 46 7.13 -1.43 2.21
C ALA A 46 7.72 -1.83 0.85
N GLY A 47 9.04 -1.73 0.67
CA GLY A 47 9.73 -2.12 -0.56
C GLY A 47 9.87 -3.62 -0.75
N SER A 48 10.09 -4.39 0.32
CA SER A 48 10.24 -5.85 0.26
C SER A 48 8.89 -6.55 0.34
N ASP A 49 8.27 -6.48 1.52
CA ASP A 49 7.20 -7.37 1.92
C ASP A 49 5.91 -7.01 1.19
N LEU A 50 5.59 -5.71 1.20
CA LEU A 50 4.41 -5.20 0.50
C LEU A 50 4.64 -5.11 -1.01
N GLY A 51 5.89 -4.95 -1.46
CA GLY A 51 6.26 -5.02 -2.87
C GLY A 51 5.98 -6.40 -3.47
N SER A 52 6.36 -7.46 -2.76
CA SER A 52 6.05 -8.84 -3.16
C SER A 52 4.55 -9.15 -3.15
N LEU A 53 3.76 -8.45 -2.34
CA LEU A 53 2.31 -8.61 -2.33
C LEU A 53 1.68 -8.04 -3.61
N CYS A 54 2.19 -6.90 -4.11
CA CYS A 54 1.68 -6.30 -5.33
C CYS A 54 1.81 -7.22 -6.56
N THR A 55 2.88 -8.02 -6.64
CA THR A 55 3.08 -8.98 -7.74
C THR A 55 2.18 -10.21 -7.66
N ARG A 56 1.41 -10.35 -6.57
CA ARG A 56 0.45 -11.46 -6.34
C ARG A 56 -0.99 -10.98 -6.43
N ALA A 57 -1.19 -9.70 -6.77
CA ALA A 57 -2.50 -9.11 -6.91
C ALA A 57 -3.21 -9.70 -8.13
N ASN A 58 -4.48 -10.06 -7.94
CA ASN A 58 -5.35 -10.60 -8.97
C ASN A 58 -6.79 -10.09 -8.75
N PRO A 59 -7.72 -10.31 -9.70
CA PRO A 59 -9.07 -9.77 -9.57
C PRO A 59 -9.83 -10.26 -8.33
N GLY A 60 -9.47 -11.42 -7.77
CA GLY A 60 -10.11 -11.99 -6.58
C GLY A 60 -9.66 -11.36 -5.27
N ASN A 61 -8.51 -10.68 -5.23
CA ASN A 61 -7.91 -10.20 -3.98
C ASN A 61 -7.51 -8.71 -3.99
N ILE A 62 -7.62 -8.03 -5.13
CA ILE A 62 -7.16 -6.64 -5.28
C ILE A 62 -7.85 -5.66 -4.32
N GLU A 63 -9.15 -5.82 -4.09
CA GLU A 63 -9.91 -4.98 -3.16
C GLU A 63 -9.40 -5.09 -1.73
N GLN A 64 -9.06 -6.31 -1.31
CA GLN A 64 -8.53 -6.57 0.03
C GLN A 64 -7.13 -5.95 0.18
N ILE A 65 -6.26 -6.10 -0.83
CA ILE A 65 -4.93 -5.47 -0.85
C ILE A 65 -5.05 -3.95 -0.78
N ARG A 66 -5.97 -3.35 -1.55
CA ARG A 66 -6.22 -1.92 -1.55
C ARG A 66 -6.72 -1.41 -0.19
N ALA A 67 -7.72 -2.06 0.39
CA ALA A 67 -8.23 -1.70 1.71
C ALA A 67 -7.13 -1.80 2.79
N MET A 68 -6.29 -2.83 2.70
CA MET A 68 -5.16 -3.01 3.61
C MET A 68 -4.13 -1.87 3.48
N PHE A 69 -3.71 -1.52 2.27
CA PHE A 69 -2.78 -0.40 2.07
C PHE A 69 -3.37 0.94 2.51
N GLN A 70 -4.66 1.18 2.28
CA GLN A 70 -5.35 2.37 2.77
C GLN A 70 -5.38 2.42 4.31
N SER A 71 -5.62 1.29 4.98
CA SER A 71 -5.52 1.18 6.44
C SER A 71 -4.10 1.51 6.94
N MET A 72 -3.07 0.92 6.33
CA MET A 72 -1.67 1.20 6.64
C MET A 72 -1.32 2.69 6.47
N VAL A 73 -1.85 3.35 5.43
CA VAL A 73 -1.70 4.81 5.24
C VAL A 73 -2.26 5.57 6.44
N GLN A 74 -3.45 5.20 6.94
CA GLN A 74 -4.03 5.87 8.11
C GLN A 74 -3.20 5.63 9.38
N LEU A 75 -2.68 4.42 9.58
CA LEU A 75 -1.79 4.11 10.70
C LEU A 75 -0.52 4.96 10.68
N VAL A 76 0.11 5.11 9.51
CA VAL A 76 1.30 5.97 9.36
C VAL A 76 0.95 7.44 9.60
N ARG A 77 -0.21 7.92 9.12
CA ARG A 77 -0.67 9.30 9.37
C ARG A 77 -0.92 9.57 10.85
N ALA A 78 -1.45 8.58 11.58
CA ALA A 78 -1.68 8.66 13.02
C ALA A 78 -0.40 8.49 13.86
N GLY A 79 0.72 8.10 13.25
CA GLY A 79 1.97 7.81 13.98
C GLY A 79 1.98 6.43 14.65
N ASN A 80 1.01 5.55 14.35
CA ASN A 80 0.86 4.23 14.96
C ASN A 80 1.77 3.19 14.29
N ILE A 81 3.08 3.37 14.42
CA ILE A 81 4.10 2.53 13.75
C ILE A 81 4.01 1.07 14.19
N GLY A 82 3.76 0.79 15.48
CA GLY A 82 3.64 -0.59 15.97
C GLY A 82 2.47 -1.33 15.32
N GLN A 83 1.30 -0.69 15.20
CA GLN A 83 0.15 -1.28 14.51
C GLN A 83 0.40 -1.46 13.01
N PHE A 84 1.13 -0.54 12.37
CA PHE A 84 1.55 -0.70 10.98
C PHE A 84 2.38 -1.97 10.79
N GLU A 85 3.34 -2.24 11.68
CA GLU A 85 4.19 -3.43 11.60
C GLU A 85 3.40 -4.73 11.84
N THR A 86 2.41 -4.70 12.74
CA THR A 86 1.46 -5.81 12.92
C THR A 86 0.66 -6.08 11.64
N GLU A 87 0.16 -5.05 10.97
CA GLU A 87 -0.56 -5.20 9.70
C GLU A 87 0.33 -5.76 8.59
N VAL A 88 1.60 -5.36 8.53
CA VAL A 88 2.57 -5.94 7.58
C VAL A 88 2.76 -7.44 7.86
N ALA A 89 2.90 -7.83 9.12
CA ALA A 89 3.07 -9.24 9.49
C ALA A 89 1.83 -10.06 9.10
N ARG A 90 0.63 -9.52 9.33
CA ARG A 90 -0.64 -10.13 8.93
C ARG A 90 -0.77 -10.28 7.42
N ALA A 91 -0.33 -9.28 6.66
CA ALA A 91 -0.33 -9.33 5.20
C ALA A 91 0.46 -10.53 4.63
N LYS A 92 1.51 -10.97 5.33
CA LYS A 92 2.32 -12.14 4.93
C LYS A 92 1.62 -13.47 5.13
N THR A 93 0.67 -13.54 6.06
CA THR A 93 -0.05 -14.78 6.39
C THR A 93 -1.36 -14.92 5.65
N GLU A 94 -2.01 -13.81 5.32
CA GLU A 94 -3.34 -13.80 4.68
C GLU A 94 -3.31 -13.91 3.15
N PHE A 95 -2.16 -13.66 2.52
CA PHE A 95 -1.99 -13.71 1.07
C PHE A 95 -0.89 -14.66 0.68
#